data_AF-A0A2N9WW24-F1
#
_entry.id   AF-A0A2N9WW24-F1
#
_cell.length_a   1.000
_cell.length_b   1.000
_cell.length_c   1.000
_cell.angle_alpha   90.00
_cell.angle_beta   90.00
_cell.angle_gamma   90.00
#
_symmetry.space_group_name_H-M   'P 1'
#
loop_
_entity.id
_entity.type
_entity.pdbx_description
1 polymer ?
#
loop_
_entity_poly.entity_id
_entity_poly.type
_entity_poly.pdbx_seq_one_letter_code
_entity_poly.pdbx_strand_id
1 'polypeptide(L)'
;MFYFSINSPDNHHLGFLVLMDEDDSTYTSGTTGYYAIKAQADEADRQACPVQWQILQQLSQHNSLSWYRQSDYVQLCDAENNIIGRLQQQYLSLCGQHFLLNDLTGTL
;
A
#
# COMPACT_ATOMS: atom_id res chain seq x y z
N MET A 1 -1.46 -2.35 -13.72
CA MET A 1 -2.18 -1.73 -12.59
C MET A 1 -2.74 -2.83 -11.70
N PHE A 2 -2.39 -2.82 -10.42
CA PHE A 2 -2.79 -3.82 -9.43
C PHE A 2 -3.63 -3.18 -8.33
N TYR A 3 -4.64 -3.90 -7.86
CA TYR A 3 -5.60 -3.42 -6.86
C TYR A 3 -5.65 -4.38 -5.68
N PHE A 4 -5.53 -3.86 -4.48
CA PHE A 4 -5.55 -4.66 -3.25
C PHE A 4 -6.51 -4.06 -2.23
N SER A 5 -7.18 -4.91 -1.46
CA SER A 5 -7.72 -4.49 -0.16
C SER A 5 -6.60 -4.47 0.88
N ILE A 6 -6.58 -3.46 1.73
CA ILE A 6 -5.67 -3.33 2.87
C ILE A 6 -6.43 -3.75 4.14
N ASN A 7 -5.90 -4.72 4.85
CA ASN A 7 -6.46 -5.21 6.11
C ASN A 7 -5.42 -5.17 7.23
N SER A 8 -5.86 -5.14 8.48
CA SER A 8 -4.97 -5.36 9.62
C SER A 8 -4.49 -6.83 9.66
N PRO A 9 -3.46 -7.17 10.45
CA PRO A 9 -3.08 -8.55 10.70
C PRO A 9 -4.20 -9.41 11.29
N ASP A 10 -5.13 -8.79 12.03
CA ASP A 10 -6.32 -9.41 12.60
C ASP A 10 -7.53 -9.40 11.63
N ASN A 11 -7.28 -9.10 10.35
CA ASN A 11 -8.24 -9.14 9.25
C ASN A 11 -9.39 -8.10 9.33
N HIS A 12 -9.16 -6.95 9.97
CA HIS A 12 -10.04 -5.78 9.89
C HIS A 12 -9.82 -5.04 8.58
N HIS A 13 -10.88 -4.65 7.87
CA HIS A 13 -10.74 -3.95 6.59
C HIS A 13 -10.48 -2.46 6.80
N LEU A 14 -9.35 -1.96 6.28
CA LEU A 14 -8.89 -0.59 6.53
C LEU A 14 -8.88 0.30 5.28
N GLY A 15 -8.92 -0.29 4.08
CA GLY A 15 -9.01 0.47 2.84
C GLY A 15 -8.47 -0.27 1.63
N PHE A 16 -7.93 0.48 0.67
CA PHE A 16 -7.47 -0.03 -0.61
C PHE A 16 -6.12 0.54 -1.01
N LEU A 17 -5.31 -0.28 -1.70
CA LEU A 17 -4.06 0.11 -2.34
C LEU A 17 -4.20 -0.09 -3.85
N VAL A 18 -3.71 0.88 -4.61
CA VAL A 18 -3.61 0.81 -6.06
C VAL A 18 -2.16 1.04 -6.46
N LEU A 19 -1.59 0.12 -7.22
CA LEU A 19 -0.23 0.20 -7.78
C LEU A 19 -0.32 0.37 -9.29
N MET A 20 0.37 1.38 -9.83
CA MET A 20 0.44 1.70 -11.25
C MET A 20 1.91 1.79 -11.66
N ASP A 21 2.28 1.14 -12.75
CA ASP A 21 3.60 1.29 -13.37
C ASP A 21 3.72 2.67 -14.02
N GLU A 22 4.92 3.25 -14.02
CA GLU A 22 5.18 4.53 -14.70
C GLU A 22 5.20 4.38 -16.23
N ASP A 23 5.59 3.20 -16.71
CA ASP A 23 5.69 2.87 -18.14
C ASP A 23 5.13 1.46 -18.38
N ASP A 24 4.91 1.06 -19.64
CA ASP A 24 4.39 -0.28 -20.04
C ASP A 24 5.45 -1.39 -19.86
N SER A 25 6.25 -1.24 -18.81
CA SER A 25 7.42 -2.03 -18.49
C SER A 25 7.02 -3.33 -17.80
N THR A 26 7.57 -4.43 -18.29
CA THR A 26 7.55 -5.70 -17.56
C THR A 26 8.07 -5.47 -16.15
N TYR A 27 7.37 -5.93 -15.12
CA TYR A 27 7.64 -5.77 -13.67
C TYR A 27 9.03 -6.30 -13.25
N THR A 28 10.10 -5.67 -13.73
CA THR A 28 11.49 -6.08 -13.59
C THR A 28 12.20 -5.27 -12.52
N SER A 29 13.35 -5.75 -12.03
CA SER A 29 14.14 -4.99 -11.07
C SER A 29 14.52 -3.63 -11.64
N GLY A 30 14.30 -2.55 -10.88
CA GLY A 30 14.51 -1.18 -11.35
C GLY A 30 13.27 -0.52 -11.97
N THR A 31 12.15 -1.24 -12.13
CA THR A 31 10.87 -0.63 -12.51
C THR A 31 10.36 0.29 -11.40
N THR A 32 9.78 1.42 -11.80
CA THR A 32 9.19 2.43 -10.93
C THR A 32 7.73 2.65 -11.28
N GLY A 33 7.01 3.24 -10.35
CA GLY A 33 5.63 3.60 -10.60
C GLY A 33 5.05 4.46 -9.49
N TYR A 34 3.74 4.63 -9.57
CA TYR A 34 2.95 5.42 -8.64
C TYR A 34 1.98 4.52 -7.89
N TYR A 35 1.62 4.93 -6.68
CA TYR A 35 0.57 4.26 -5.95
C TYR A 35 -0.38 5.25 -5.28
N ALA A 36 -1.57 4.76 -4.95
CA ALA A 36 -2.55 5.52 -4.20
C ALA A 36 -3.14 4.65 -3.11
N ILE A 37 -3.42 5.27 -1.97
CA ILE A 37 -4.12 4.65 -0.84
C ILE A 37 -5.47 5.32 -0.70
N LYS A 38 -6.50 4.52 -0.44
CA LYS A 38 -7.82 5.00 -0.04
C LYS A 38 -8.18 4.39 1.31
N ALA A 39 -8.17 5.20 2.36
CA ALA A 39 -8.66 4.84 3.68
C ALA A 39 -10.19 4.72 3.67
N GLN A 40 -10.71 3.50 3.84
CA GLN A 40 -12.14 3.22 3.86
C GLN A 40 -12.38 1.99 4.74
N ALA A 41 -12.93 2.23 5.93
CA ALA A 41 -13.20 1.21 6.94
C ALA A 41 -14.54 1.50 7.61
N ASP A 42 -15.17 0.49 8.21
CA ASP A 42 -16.33 0.68 9.07
C ASP A 42 -15.91 1.19 10.46
N GLU A 43 -16.84 1.77 11.22
CA GLU A 43 -16.53 2.39 12.51
C GLU A 43 -15.90 1.41 13.51
N ALA A 44 -16.38 0.16 13.53
CA ALA A 44 -15.82 -0.89 14.39
C ALA A 44 -14.35 -1.19 14.06
N ASP A 45 -14.01 -1.29 12.77
CA ASP A 45 -12.65 -1.58 12.31
C ASP A 45 -11.69 -0.40 12.57
N ARG A 46 -12.18 0.83 12.44
CA ARG A 46 -11.40 2.05 12.80
C ARG A 46 -11.06 2.08 14.28
N GLN A 47 -12.01 1.71 15.14
CA GLN A 47 -11.82 1.67 16.59
C GLN A 47 -10.90 0.52 17.02
N ALA A 48 -10.94 -0.61 16.32
CA ALA A 48 -10.07 -1.75 16.56
C ALA A 48 -8.61 -1.47 16.15
N CYS A 49 -8.39 -0.68 15.09
CA CYS A 49 -7.07 -0.42 14.51
C CYS A 49 -6.77 1.09 14.35
N PRO A 50 -6.78 1.89 15.43
CA PRO A 50 -6.75 3.35 15.33
C PRO A 50 -5.45 3.90 14.75
N VAL A 51 -4.30 3.28 15.07
CA VAL A 51 -2.98 3.72 14.59
C VAL A 51 -2.84 3.43 13.10
N GLN A 52 -3.17 2.21 12.67
CA GLN A 52 -3.16 1.82 11.25
C GLN A 52 -4.14 2.68 10.44
N TRP A 53 -5.33 2.91 10.98
CA TRP A 53 -6.34 3.78 10.35
C TRP A 53 -5.82 5.21 10.15
N GLN A 54 -5.18 5.80 11.17
CA GLN A 54 -4.62 7.14 11.08
C GLN A 54 -3.54 7.24 9.99
N ILE A 55 -2.68 6.23 9.86
CA ILE A 55 -1.64 6.19 8.81
C ILE A 55 -2.29 6.17 7.42
N LEU A 56 -3.27 5.30 7.20
CA LEU A 56 -3.94 5.24 5.90
C LEU A 56 -4.69 6.54 5.60
N GLN A 57 -5.34 7.16 6.60
CA GLN A 57 -6.01 8.45 6.41
C GLN A 57 -5.03 9.55 5.98
N GLN A 58 -3.88 9.64 6.63
CA GLN A 58 -2.85 10.61 6.27
C GLN A 58 -2.37 10.38 4.84
N LEU A 59 -1.96 9.15 4.51
CA LEU A 59 -1.46 8.80 3.18
C LEU A 59 -2.51 8.97 2.07
N SER A 60 -3.80 8.81 2.39
CA SER A 60 -4.89 9.04 1.42
C SER A 60 -5.02 10.50 0.98
N GLN A 61 -4.41 11.45 1.69
CA GLN A 61 -4.39 12.87 1.31
C GLN A 61 -3.17 13.23 0.46
N HIS A 62 -2.17 12.35 0.37
CA HIS A 62 -0.98 12.61 -0.42
C HIS A 62 -1.26 12.34 -1.91
N ASN A 63 -0.93 13.34 -2.72
CA ASN A 63 -0.81 13.16 -4.16
C ASN A 63 0.67 12.84 -4.45
N SER A 64 0.92 11.97 -5.44
CA SER A 64 2.28 11.62 -5.91
C SER A 64 3.10 10.69 -5.00
N LEU A 65 2.49 9.63 -4.48
CA LEU A 65 3.24 8.55 -3.83
C LEU A 65 3.89 7.66 -4.90
N SER A 66 5.15 7.26 -4.69
CA SER A 66 5.93 6.50 -5.68
C SER A 66 6.45 5.19 -5.10
N TRP A 67 6.67 4.22 -5.98
CA TRP A 67 7.25 2.94 -5.60
C TRP A 67 8.39 2.53 -6.51
N TYR A 68 9.29 1.72 -5.96
CA TYR A 68 10.49 1.24 -6.64
C TYR A 68 10.63 -0.27 -6.46
N ARG A 69 10.68 -1.02 -7.57
CA ARG A 69 10.90 -2.47 -7.52
C ARG A 69 12.34 -2.78 -7.17
N GLN A 70 12.52 -3.39 -6.00
CA GLN A 70 13.78 -4.02 -5.57
C GLN A 70 13.76 -5.52 -5.92
N SER A 71 14.86 -6.22 -5.66
CA SER A 71 15.02 -7.64 -5.98
C SER A 71 13.91 -8.53 -5.42
N ASP A 72 13.54 -8.34 -4.16
CA ASP A 72 12.62 -9.21 -3.41
C ASP A 72 11.40 -8.47 -2.84
N TYR A 73 11.33 -7.14 -2.98
CA TYR A 73 10.24 -6.32 -2.47
C TYR A 73 9.98 -5.07 -3.33
N VAL A 74 8.92 -4.35 -3.00
CA VAL A 74 8.60 -3.03 -3.56
C VAL A 74 8.80 -2.01 -2.44
N GLN A 75 9.68 -1.04 -2.65
CA GLN A 75 9.89 0.07 -1.73
C GLN A 75 8.82 1.13 -1.99
N LEU A 76 8.23 1.67 -0.93
CA LEU A 76 7.22 2.73 -1.01
C LEU A 76 7.78 4.03 -0.47
N CYS A 77 7.63 5.10 -1.26
CA CYS A 77 8.11 6.43 -0.93
C CYS A 77 6.96 7.44 -0.92
N ASP A 78 7.10 8.47 -0.09
CA ASP A 78 6.22 9.63 -0.13
C ASP A 78 6.59 10.59 -1.28
N ALA A 79 5.86 11.72 -1.37
CA ALA A 79 6.08 12.73 -2.40
C ALA A 79 7.44 13.45 -2.31
N GLU A 80 8.12 13.38 -1.16
CA GLU A 80 9.46 13.91 -0.93
C GLU A 80 10.55 12.86 -1.13
N ASN A 81 10.16 11.67 -1.62
CA ASN A 81 11.01 10.50 -1.82
C ASN A 81 11.60 9.91 -0.52
N ASN A 82 10.98 10.18 0.63
CA ASN A 82 11.32 9.50 1.87
C ASN A 82 10.73 8.08 1.86
N ILE A 83 11.49 7.10 2.34
CA ILE A 83 11.02 5.72 2.47
C ILE A 83 10.00 5.65 3.61
N ILE A 84 8.76 5.32 3.27
CA ILE A 84 7.67 5.19 4.24
C ILE A 84 7.17 3.76 4.39
N GLY A 85 7.59 2.84 3.51
CA GLY A 85 7.11 1.47 3.59
C GLY A 85 7.77 0.48 2.64
N ARG A 86 7.32 -0.76 2.79
CA ARG A 86 7.73 -1.91 1.98
C ARG A 86 6.54 -2.81 1.72
N LEU A 87 6.42 -3.30 0.50
CA LEU A 87 5.51 -4.37 0.12
C LEU A 87 6.32 -5.61 -0.29
N GLN A 88 6.04 -6.74 0.35
CA GLN A 88 6.61 -8.03 0.01
C GLN A 88 5.51 -9.10 0.04
N GLN A 89 5.22 -9.70 -1.13
CA GLN A 89 4.09 -10.61 -1.29
C GLN A 89 2.78 -9.93 -0.84
N GLN A 90 2.08 -10.50 0.15
CA GLN A 90 0.88 -9.93 0.76
C GLN A 90 1.16 -9.01 1.96
N TYR A 91 2.40 -8.90 2.41
CA TYR A 91 2.76 -8.13 3.60
C TYR A 91 3.13 -6.71 3.22
N LEU A 92 2.36 -5.75 3.74
CA LEU A 92 2.61 -4.33 3.59
C LEU A 92 3.04 -3.75 4.94
N SER A 93 4.15 -3.03 4.96
CA SER A 93 4.52 -2.16 6.06
C SER A 93 4.47 -0.69 5.64
N LEU A 94 3.83 0.14 6.45
CA LEU A 94 3.75 1.60 6.28
C LEU A 94 3.99 2.28 7.62
N CYS A 95 4.94 3.21 7.66
CA CYS A 95 5.28 4.00 8.86
C CYS A 95 5.47 3.15 10.12
N GLY A 96 6.06 1.95 9.97
CA GLY A 96 6.29 1.00 11.07
C GLY A 96 5.09 0.14 11.48
N GLN A 97 3.93 0.29 10.84
CA GLN A 97 2.76 -0.57 11.05
C GLN A 97 2.63 -1.62 9.96
N HIS A 98 2.05 -2.77 10.33
CA HIS A 98 1.86 -3.92 9.45
C HIS A 98 0.42 -4.06 8.98
N PHE A 99 0.28 -4.48 7.73
CA PHE A 99 -0.97 -4.69 7.03
C PHE A 99 -0.87 -5.95 6.16
N LEU A 100 -2.02 -6.51 5.83
CA LEU A 100 -2.19 -7.62 4.89
C LEU A 100 -2.94 -7.14 3.66
N LEU A 101 -2.41 -7.48 2.49
CA LEU A 101 -3.03 -7.22 1.20
C LEU A 101 -3.73 -8.46 0.67
N ASN A 102 -4.96 -8.28 0.20
CA ASN A 102 -5.64 -9.28 -0.63
C ASN A 102 -5.82 -8.71 -2.03
N ASP A 103 -5.36 -9.46 -3.03
CA ASP A 103 -5.47 -9.07 -4.43
C ASP A 103 -6.94 -9.09 -4.89
N LEU A 104 -7.39 -7.97 -5.46
CA LEU A 104 -8.73 -7.80 -6.02
C LEU A 104 -8.76 -8.00 -7.54
N THR A 105 -7.59 -8.08 -8.19
CA THR A 105 -7.45 -8.36 -9.62
C THR A 105 -7.52 -9.85 -9.95
N GLY A 106 -7.45 -10.72 -8.94
CA GLY A 106 -7.57 -12.17 -9.09
C GLY A 106 -6.32 -12.83 -9.71
N THR A 107 -5.15 -12.19 -9.58
CA THR A 107 -3.90 -12.61 -10.22
C THR A 107 -2.98 -13.39 -9.27
N LEU A 108 -3.55 -13.98 -8.21
CA LEU A 108 -2.83 -14.79 -7.21
C LEU A 108 -2.02 -15.93 -7.84
#